data_AF-A0A3L6JCX1-F1
#
_entry.id   AF-A0A3L6JCX1-F1
#
_cell.length_a   1.000
_cell.length_b   1.000
_cell.length_c   1.000
_cell.angle_alpha   90.00
_cell.angle_beta   90.00
_cell.angle_gamma   90.00
#
_symmetry.space_group_name_H-M   'P 1'
#
loop_
_entity.id
_entity.type
_entity.pdbx_description
1 polymer ?
#
loop_
_entity_poly.entity_id
_entity_poly.type
_entity_poly.pdbx_seq_one_letter_code
_entity_poly.pdbx_strand_id
1 'polypeptide(L)'
;MELFRQILETEGVSIHPEIAYPVLMEPTVHRTSTANETVSLRRRFDKKILLVFALLASISILIPCASYFLVEDFSGFEVVSAIVGGLTVSFLIVGIPIYVHYRSSGIVSRRGILRWMAVFSACATTIIVIFIGIAAVYYPDLVQLGIFTAGELVVAGVAIVIALFVVFLFFCLALYLAAIGAVGVLSAIERLFTPRVMKEVARLSGNIKLSLIDRAIRWLFDIPDVLDTKTLSLSPTESRRGITLSDLRAPVFWQLLFGFVMGIYVSFNPFVSDRSPAALLNLFSLLTTASLLFPFLILPWFLLRKLGASISGQAKQFTLYNGLRSRMFQSYFAVGTLFILVRVSVQEIAVAFEVYVVAFATFMLVLLGSALLSTFVYLNYFENALAEDIAKDLEGTEVRVIAREPIG
;
A
#
# COMPACT_ATOMS: atom_id res chain seq x y z
N MET A 1 -3.37 -2.13 -27.27
CA MET A 1 -4.24 -3.26 -26.86
C MET A 1 -3.48 -4.59 -26.93
N GLU A 2 -2.73 -4.89 -27.99
CA GLU A 2 -1.82 -6.06 -28.09
C GLU A 2 -0.88 -6.28 -26.88
N LEU A 3 -0.20 -5.23 -26.41
CA LEU A 3 0.76 -5.34 -25.30
C LEU A 3 0.10 -5.70 -23.96
N PHE A 4 -1.20 -5.40 -23.82
CA PHE A 4 -2.01 -5.73 -22.64
C PHE A 4 -2.55 -7.16 -22.71
N ARG A 5 -2.76 -7.69 -23.92
CA ARG A 5 -3.15 -9.08 -24.17
C ARG A 5 -1.99 -10.05 -23.92
N GLN A 6 -0.78 -9.68 -24.34
CA GLN A 6 0.44 -10.49 -24.09
C GLN A 6 0.78 -10.65 -22.59
N ILE A 7 0.44 -9.66 -21.74
CA ILE A 7 0.62 -9.75 -20.29
C ILE A 7 -0.41 -10.70 -19.65
N LEU A 8 -1.58 -10.89 -20.28
CA LEU A 8 -2.63 -11.79 -19.77
C LEU A 8 -2.43 -13.25 -20.22
N GLU A 9 -1.71 -13.49 -21.32
CA GLU A 9 -1.49 -14.84 -21.86
C GLU A 9 -0.24 -15.55 -21.28
N THR A 10 0.61 -14.85 -20.52
CA THR A 10 1.85 -15.40 -19.94
C THR A 10 1.66 -16.13 -18.59
N GLU A 11 0.44 -16.25 -18.05
CA GLU A 11 0.12 -17.07 -16.86
C GLU A 11 -0.32 -18.52 -17.23
N GLY A 12 0.11 -19.03 -18.38
CA GLY A 12 -0.16 -20.40 -18.85
C GLY A 12 0.58 -21.47 -18.05
N VAL A 13 -0.20 -22.32 -17.38
CA VAL A 13 0.20 -23.45 -16.55
C VAL A 13 1.04 -24.47 -17.34
N SER A 14 2.30 -24.67 -16.94
CA SER A 14 3.14 -25.79 -17.39
C SER A 14 2.95 -27.00 -16.47
N ILE A 15 2.37 -28.08 -16.98
CA ILE A 15 2.21 -29.35 -16.28
C ILE A 15 3.47 -30.19 -16.52
N HIS A 16 4.25 -30.45 -15.46
CA HIS A 16 5.33 -31.44 -15.47
C HIS A 16 4.82 -32.78 -14.92
N PRO A 17 5.23 -33.93 -15.47
CA PRO A 17 4.84 -35.25 -14.95
C PRO A 17 5.63 -35.63 -13.69
N GLU A 18 4.91 -36.13 -12.69
CA GLU A 18 5.35 -36.61 -11.38
C GLU A 18 6.24 -37.86 -11.46
N ILE A 19 7.31 -37.86 -10.65
CA ILE A 19 8.06 -39.05 -10.27
C ILE A 19 7.66 -39.37 -8.82
N ALA A 20 7.01 -40.52 -8.62
CA ALA A 20 6.53 -40.96 -7.32
C ALA A 20 7.68 -41.45 -6.41
N TYR A 21 7.74 -40.92 -5.18
CA TYR A 21 8.54 -41.47 -4.08
C TYR A 21 7.62 -42.06 -3.00
N PRO A 22 8.04 -43.12 -2.29
CA PRO A 22 7.21 -43.78 -1.29
C PRO A 22 7.03 -42.91 -0.03
N VAL A 23 5.75 -42.75 0.36
CA VAL A 23 5.28 -41.99 1.51
C VAL A 23 5.59 -42.71 2.82
N LEU A 24 6.42 -42.10 3.66
CA LEU A 24 6.50 -42.45 5.08
C LEU A 24 5.36 -41.75 5.82
N MET A 25 4.45 -42.53 6.41
CA MET A 25 3.41 -42.00 7.29
C MET A 25 4.03 -41.47 8.59
N GLU A 26 4.04 -40.15 8.77
CA GLU A 26 4.25 -39.53 10.07
C GLU A 26 2.96 -39.54 10.91
N PRO A 27 3.06 -39.72 12.23
CA PRO A 27 1.91 -39.84 13.12
C PRO A 27 1.18 -38.50 13.28
N THR A 28 -0.14 -38.58 13.36
CA THR A 28 -1.08 -37.49 13.62
C THR A 28 -0.79 -36.79 14.95
N VAL A 29 -0.05 -35.68 14.89
CA VAL A 29 0.23 -34.80 16.04
C VAL A 29 -0.97 -33.89 16.33
N HIS A 30 -1.46 -33.91 17.57
CA HIS A 30 -2.36 -32.92 18.17
C HIS A 30 -1.86 -31.47 17.91
N ARG A 31 -2.41 -30.79 16.89
CA ARG A 31 -1.95 -29.45 16.44
C ARG A 31 -2.93 -28.29 16.74
N THR A 32 -4.03 -28.54 17.42
CA THR A 32 -5.14 -27.56 17.54
C THR A 32 -4.97 -26.54 18.69
N SER A 33 -4.26 -26.89 19.78
CA SER A 33 -4.12 -26.00 20.95
C SER A 33 -3.25 -24.76 20.68
N THR A 34 -2.08 -24.95 20.05
CA THR A 34 -1.08 -23.88 19.87
C THR A 34 -1.48 -22.89 18.78
N ALA A 35 -2.17 -23.35 17.73
CA ALA A 35 -2.66 -22.50 16.65
C ALA A 35 -3.69 -21.47 17.14
N ASN A 36 -4.65 -21.89 17.97
CA ASN A 36 -5.69 -21.00 18.49
C ASN A 36 -5.13 -19.94 19.47
N GLU A 37 -4.13 -20.31 20.27
CA GLU A 37 -3.45 -19.36 21.16
C GLU A 37 -2.74 -18.25 20.36
N THR A 38 -2.04 -18.59 19.28
CA THR A 38 -1.33 -17.60 18.45
C THR A 38 -2.27 -16.61 17.78
N VAL A 39 -3.41 -17.05 17.24
CA VAL A 39 -4.45 -16.16 16.66
C VAL A 39 -5.00 -15.21 17.72
N SER A 40 -5.27 -15.73 18.93
CA SER A 40 -5.83 -14.94 20.03
C SER A 40 -4.87 -13.85 20.54
N LEU A 41 -3.56 -14.16 20.60
CA LEU A 41 -2.52 -13.23 21.02
C LEU A 41 -2.36 -12.09 20.01
N ARG A 42 -2.32 -12.42 18.71
CA ARG A 42 -2.25 -11.40 17.66
C ARG A 42 -3.47 -10.47 17.68
N ARG A 43 -4.68 -11.00 17.83
CA ARG A 43 -5.90 -10.16 17.96
C ARG A 43 -5.86 -9.20 19.15
N ARG A 44 -5.31 -9.62 20.29
CA ARG A 44 -5.13 -8.73 21.46
C ARG A 44 -4.12 -7.63 21.16
N PHE A 45 -3.06 -7.96 20.43
CA PHE A 45 -2.06 -6.99 19.97
C PHE A 45 -2.66 -6.00 18.96
N ASP A 46 -3.41 -6.48 17.98
CA ASP A 46 -4.11 -5.67 16.96
C ASP A 46 -5.04 -4.64 17.60
N LYS A 47 -5.83 -5.04 18.60
CA LYS A 47 -6.71 -4.10 19.34
C LYS A 47 -5.91 -2.99 20.03
N LYS A 48 -4.77 -3.31 20.63
CA LYS A 48 -3.90 -2.31 21.28
C LYS A 48 -3.30 -1.36 20.24
N ILE A 49 -2.82 -1.89 19.11
CA ILE A 49 -2.30 -1.09 17.99
C ILE A 49 -3.36 -0.13 17.48
N LEU A 50 -4.56 -0.63 17.19
CA LEU A 50 -5.64 0.20 16.65
C LEU A 50 -6.08 1.28 17.64
N LEU A 51 -6.10 0.97 18.94
CA LEU A 51 -6.40 1.96 19.97
C LEU A 51 -5.32 3.05 20.03
N VAL A 52 -4.03 2.67 20.07
CA VAL A 52 -2.92 3.63 20.10
C VAL A 52 -2.91 4.49 18.84
N PHE A 53 -3.09 3.87 17.67
CA PHE A 53 -3.20 4.58 16.40
C PHE A 53 -4.39 5.54 16.39
N ALA A 54 -5.58 5.10 16.83
CA ALA A 54 -6.76 5.96 16.88
C ALA A 54 -6.56 7.17 17.79
N LEU A 55 -5.89 7.00 18.94
CA LEU A 55 -5.55 8.13 19.82
C LEU A 55 -4.59 9.11 19.14
N LEU A 56 -3.50 8.61 18.55
CA LEU A 56 -2.51 9.45 17.86
C LEU A 56 -3.11 10.16 16.62
N ALA A 57 -3.93 9.45 15.85
CA ALA A 57 -4.64 10.00 14.70
C ALA A 57 -5.66 11.07 15.14
N SER A 58 -6.37 10.85 16.24
CA SER A 58 -7.29 11.84 16.80
C SER A 58 -6.54 13.10 17.22
N ILE A 59 -5.40 12.97 17.89
CA ILE A 59 -4.55 14.13 18.25
C ILE A 59 -4.07 14.86 16.99
N SER A 60 -3.63 14.10 15.97
CA SER A 60 -3.16 14.63 14.69
C SER A 60 -4.24 15.36 13.90
N ILE A 61 -5.51 15.07 14.15
CA ILE A 61 -6.66 15.76 13.54
C ILE A 61 -7.09 16.96 14.39
N LEU A 62 -7.23 16.75 15.71
CA LEU A 62 -7.78 17.75 16.62
C LEU A 62 -6.85 18.96 16.78
N ILE A 63 -5.52 18.77 16.85
CA ILE A 63 -4.59 19.89 17.03
C ILE A 63 -4.63 20.85 15.82
N PRO A 64 -4.42 20.40 14.56
CA PRO A 64 -4.50 21.31 13.42
C PRO A 64 -5.89 21.95 13.25
N CYS A 65 -6.96 21.21 13.51
CA CYS A 65 -8.31 21.76 13.49
C CYS A 65 -8.52 22.84 14.56
N ALA A 66 -7.99 22.66 15.77
CA ALA A 66 -8.06 23.67 16.82
C ALA A 66 -7.22 24.91 16.44
N SER A 67 -6.02 24.72 15.90
CA SER A 67 -5.18 25.81 15.40
C SER A 67 -5.87 26.63 14.30
N TYR A 68 -6.63 25.97 13.42
CA TYR A 68 -7.43 26.64 12.39
C TYR A 68 -8.46 27.63 12.96
N PHE A 69 -9.07 27.31 14.10
CA PHE A 69 -10.06 28.19 14.73
C PHE A 69 -9.45 29.27 15.62
N LEU A 70 -8.20 29.08 16.07
CA LEU A 70 -7.54 29.96 17.04
C LEU A 70 -6.55 30.95 16.42
N VAL A 71 -6.07 30.70 15.19
CA VAL A 71 -5.07 31.52 14.51
C VAL A 71 -5.67 32.13 13.25
N GLU A 72 -5.75 33.47 13.19
CA GLU A 72 -6.50 34.21 12.16
C GLU A 72 -5.99 34.00 10.71
N ASP A 73 -4.76 33.51 10.53
CA ASP A 73 -4.13 33.30 9.19
C ASP A 73 -3.84 31.84 8.85
N PHE A 74 -4.38 30.86 9.59
CA PHE A 74 -4.10 29.45 9.31
C PHE A 74 -4.91 28.95 8.10
N SER A 75 -4.23 28.64 7.00
CA SER A 75 -4.91 28.24 5.76
C SER A 75 -5.47 26.82 5.85
N GLY A 76 -6.57 26.54 5.14
CA GLY A 76 -7.13 25.18 5.08
C GLY A 76 -6.14 24.14 4.51
N PHE A 77 -5.23 24.56 3.63
CA PHE A 77 -4.15 23.71 3.12
C PHE A 77 -3.19 23.29 4.24
N GLU A 78 -2.76 24.22 5.09
CA GLU A 78 -1.87 23.94 6.22
C GLU A 78 -2.52 23.00 7.22
N VAL A 79 -3.83 23.12 7.46
CA VAL A 79 -4.60 22.17 8.27
C VAL A 79 -4.48 20.77 7.70
N VAL A 80 -4.84 20.58 6.43
CA VAL A 80 -4.84 19.25 5.81
C VAL A 80 -3.42 18.67 5.73
N SER A 81 -2.43 19.50 5.40
CA SER A 81 -1.02 19.11 5.39
C SER A 81 -0.54 18.66 6.77
N ALA A 82 -0.86 19.41 7.83
CA ALA A 82 -0.52 19.06 9.20
C ALA A 82 -1.23 17.78 9.66
N ILE A 83 -2.48 17.56 9.26
CA ILE A 83 -3.21 16.30 9.54
C ILE A 83 -2.50 15.13 8.87
N VAL A 84 -2.18 15.21 7.58
CA VAL A 84 -1.53 14.12 6.84
C VAL A 84 -0.11 13.87 7.36
N GLY A 85 0.64 14.93 7.68
CA GLY A 85 1.94 14.83 8.34
C GLY A 85 1.84 14.16 9.71
N GLY A 86 0.87 14.57 10.54
CA GLY A 86 0.60 13.97 11.84
C GLY A 86 0.18 12.50 11.77
N LEU A 87 -0.63 12.13 10.78
CA LEU A 87 -0.97 10.73 10.50
C LEU A 87 0.27 9.91 10.10
N THR A 88 1.16 10.48 9.29
CA THR A 88 2.44 9.84 8.91
C THR A 88 3.32 9.60 10.13
N VAL A 89 3.42 10.58 11.04
CA VAL A 89 4.11 10.43 12.32
C VAL A 89 3.42 9.39 13.20
N SER A 90 2.09 9.33 13.21
CA SER A 90 1.32 8.32 13.95
C SER A 90 1.65 6.91 13.46
N PHE A 91 1.73 6.70 12.14
CA PHE A 91 2.18 5.43 11.57
C PHE A 91 3.62 5.13 11.94
N LEU A 92 4.53 6.10 11.90
CA LEU A 92 5.92 5.90 12.33
C LEU A 92 6.00 5.40 13.78
N ILE A 93 5.31 6.06 14.71
CA ILE A 93 5.30 5.71 16.14
C ILE A 93 4.74 4.30 16.35
N VAL A 94 3.62 3.98 15.71
CA VAL A 94 2.97 2.66 15.80
C VAL A 94 3.77 1.58 15.06
N GLY A 95 4.53 1.95 14.03
CA GLY A 95 5.39 1.06 13.29
C GLY A 95 6.51 0.44 14.13
N ILE A 96 6.98 1.14 15.17
CA ILE A 96 8.03 0.63 16.07
C ILE A 96 7.59 -0.64 16.81
N PRO A 97 6.51 -0.66 17.61
CA PRO A 97 6.07 -1.88 18.29
C PRO A 97 5.65 -2.98 17.32
N ILE A 98 5.03 -2.63 16.18
CA ILE A 98 4.67 -3.59 15.13
C ILE A 98 5.93 -4.27 14.57
N TYR A 99 6.96 -3.48 14.23
CA TYR A 99 8.21 -4.01 13.75
C TYR A 99 8.84 -4.95 14.79
N VAL A 100 8.88 -4.55 16.06
CA VAL A 100 9.43 -5.39 17.13
C VAL A 100 8.69 -6.72 17.25
N HIS A 101 7.36 -6.71 17.10
CA HIS A 101 6.53 -7.91 17.17
C HIS A 101 6.74 -8.84 15.96
N TYR A 102 6.79 -8.29 14.75
CA TYR A 102 6.83 -9.06 13.49
C TYR A 102 8.24 -9.26 12.91
N ARG A 103 9.31 -8.72 13.52
CA ARG A 103 10.68 -8.76 12.98
C ARG A 103 11.21 -10.15 12.65
N SER A 104 10.76 -11.19 13.35
CA SER A 104 11.17 -12.58 13.14
C SER A 104 10.32 -13.33 12.12
N SER A 105 9.17 -12.79 11.74
CA SER A 105 8.24 -13.41 10.80
C SER A 105 8.47 -12.98 9.34
N GLY A 106 9.44 -12.08 9.11
CA GLY A 106 9.77 -11.56 7.78
C GLY A 106 10.38 -12.63 6.88
N ILE A 107 9.89 -12.72 5.63
CA ILE A 107 10.46 -13.61 4.58
C ILE A 107 11.91 -13.21 4.28
N VAL A 108 12.15 -11.92 4.07
CA VAL A 108 13.46 -11.33 3.86
C VAL A 108 14.07 -10.96 5.20
N SER A 109 15.30 -11.42 5.41
CA SER A 109 16.02 -11.16 6.66
C SER A 109 16.25 -9.67 6.91
N ARG A 110 16.21 -9.27 8.19
CA ARG A 110 16.51 -7.90 8.63
C ARG A 110 17.86 -7.39 8.11
N ARG A 111 18.88 -8.25 8.08
CA ARG A 111 20.21 -7.90 7.57
C ARG A 111 20.17 -7.56 6.08
N GLY A 112 19.37 -8.28 5.30
CA GLY A 112 19.15 -7.96 3.89
C GLY A 112 18.50 -6.59 3.70
N ILE A 113 17.47 -6.29 4.48
CA ILE A 113 16.76 -5.00 4.42
C ILE A 113 17.69 -3.84 4.77
N LEU A 114 18.44 -3.95 5.88
CA LEU A 114 19.39 -2.91 6.30
C LEU A 114 20.52 -2.70 5.27
N ARG A 115 20.99 -3.77 4.63
CA ARG A 115 21.99 -3.67 3.55
C ARG A 115 21.43 -2.88 2.36
N TRP A 116 20.21 -3.18 1.93
CA TRP A 116 19.57 -2.44 0.83
C TRP A 116 19.34 -0.97 1.18
N MET A 117 18.96 -0.65 2.41
CA MET A 117 18.85 0.73 2.88
C MET A 117 20.20 1.46 2.87
N ALA A 118 21.27 0.79 3.32
CA ALA A 118 22.61 1.36 3.28
C ALA A 118 23.09 1.60 1.84
N VAL A 119 22.84 0.65 0.93
CA VAL A 119 23.15 0.82 -0.50
C VAL A 119 22.38 1.99 -1.10
N PHE A 120 21.07 2.07 -0.84
CA PHE A 120 20.23 3.17 -1.33
C PHE A 120 20.70 4.52 -0.78
N SER A 121 21.01 4.60 0.52
CA SER A 121 21.55 5.81 1.14
C SER A 121 22.89 6.23 0.53
N ALA A 122 23.80 5.28 0.28
CA ALA A 122 25.08 5.55 -0.37
C ALA A 122 24.89 6.07 -1.81
N CYS A 123 23.96 5.47 -2.57
CA CYS A 123 23.62 5.94 -3.91
C CYS A 123 23.03 7.35 -3.89
N ALA A 124 22.06 7.63 -3.01
CA ALA A 124 21.44 8.95 -2.88
C ALA A 124 22.47 10.03 -2.48
N THR A 125 23.34 9.71 -1.52
CA THR A 125 24.45 10.57 -1.11
C THR A 125 25.37 10.87 -2.29
N THR A 126 25.77 9.85 -3.04
CA THR A 126 26.66 10.00 -4.21
C THR A 126 26.03 10.90 -5.27
N ILE A 127 24.73 10.70 -5.58
CA ILE A 127 24.00 11.52 -6.56
C ILE A 127 24.00 13.00 -6.12
N ILE A 128 23.73 13.27 -4.85
CA ILE A 128 23.69 14.64 -4.33
C ILE A 128 25.07 15.28 -4.33
N VAL A 129 26.11 14.54 -3.96
CA VAL A 129 27.50 15.04 -4.00
C VAL A 129 27.91 15.39 -5.44
N ILE A 130 27.57 14.53 -6.41
CA ILE A 130 27.80 14.82 -7.83
C ILE A 130 27.04 16.08 -8.25
N PHE A 131 25.76 16.20 -7.86
CA PHE A 131 24.95 17.35 -8.19
C PHE A 131 25.50 18.66 -7.59
N ILE A 132 25.92 18.63 -6.31
CA ILE A 132 26.58 19.77 -5.65
C ILE A 132 27.88 20.13 -6.37
N GLY A 133 28.68 19.13 -6.77
CA GLY A 133 29.92 19.37 -7.53
C GLY A 133 29.67 20.03 -8.88
N ILE A 134 28.64 19.60 -9.62
CA ILE A 134 28.21 20.25 -10.86
C ILE A 134 27.70 21.67 -10.59
N ALA A 135 26.84 21.83 -9.58
CA ALA A 135 26.27 23.13 -9.23
C ALA A 135 27.35 24.14 -8.82
N ALA A 136 28.39 23.72 -8.09
CA ALA A 136 29.50 24.57 -7.71
C ALA A 136 30.29 25.11 -8.92
N VAL A 137 30.32 24.37 -10.03
CA VAL A 137 31.01 24.79 -11.26
C VAL A 137 30.14 25.70 -12.11
N TYR A 138 28.87 25.33 -12.35
CA TYR A 138 27.99 26.04 -13.28
C TYR A 138 27.18 27.16 -12.62
N TYR A 139 26.96 27.09 -11.32
CA TYR A 139 26.15 28.02 -10.54
C TYR A 139 26.83 28.34 -9.19
N PRO A 140 28.03 28.96 -9.21
CA PRO A 140 28.82 29.20 -8.00
C PRO A 140 28.07 30.02 -6.94
N ASP A 141 27.13 30.87 -7.36
CA ASP A 141 26.30 31.67 -6.46
C ASP A 141 25.35 30.82 -5.58
N LEU A 142 25.00 29.61 -6.05
CA LEU A 142 24.15 28.66 -5.30
C LEU A 142 24.95 27.83 -4.29
N VAL A 143 26.27 27.73 -4.46
CA VAL A 143 27.15 26.92 -3.61
C VAL A 143 28.24 27.82 -3.03
N GLN A 144 27.89 28.57 -1.99
CA GLN A 144 28.84 29.39 -1.24
C GLN A 144 29.73 28.49 -0.37
N LEU A 145 30.77 27.93 -0.97
CA LEU A 145 31.86 27.31 -0.22
C LEU A 145 32.70 28.44 0.38
N GLY A 146 32.79 28.49 1.71
CA GLY A 146 33.65 29.44 2.41
C GLY A 146 35.11 29.36 1.95
N ILE A 147 35.91 30.37 2.28
CA ILE A 147 37.35 30.37 2.01
C ILE A 147 38.00 29.36 2.98
N PHE A 148 38.09 28.11 2.54
CA PHE A 148 38.75 27.03 3.27
C PHE A 148 40.16 26.82 2.74
N THR A 149 41.10 26.48 3.62
CA THR A 149 42.37 25.88 3.19
C THR A 149 42.10 24.50 2.55
N ALA A 150 43.02 24.02 1.71
CA ALA A 150 42.84 22.73 1.03
C ALA A 150 42.60 21.56 2.01
N GLY A 151 43.24 21.57 3.18
CA GLY A 151 43.03 20.57 4.22
C GLY A 151 41.65 20.67 4.86
N GLU A 152 41.18 21.88 5.18
CA GLU A 152 39.85 22.12 5.75
C GLU A 152 38.73 21.73 4.77
N LEU A 153 38.92 21.98 3.48
CA LEU A 153 37.97 21.61 2.44
C LEU A 153 37.78 20.09 2.35
N VAL A 154 38.87 19.32 2.44
CA VAL A 154 38.81 17.85 2.42
C VAL A 154 38.07 17.32 3.66
N VAL A 155 38.41 17.84 4.85
CA VAL A 155 37.76 17.41 6.10
C VAL A 155 36.28 17.78 6.11
N ALA A 156 35.93 19.01 5.72
CA ALA A 156 34.55 19.46 5.62
C ALA A 156 33.77 18.64 4.57
N GLY A 157 34.36 18.36 3.41
CA GLY A 157 33.77 17.52 2.38
C GLY A 157 33.45 16.11 2.88
N VAL A 158 34.40 15.46 3.53
CA VAL A 158 34.19 14.11 4.13
C VAL A 158 33.09 14.14 5.19
N ALA A 159 33.09 15.15 6.08
CA ALA A 159 32.08 15.30 7.11
C ALA A 159 30.67 15.48 6.51
N ILE A 160 30.54 16.31 5.45
CA ILE A 160 29.27 16.52 4.74
C ILE A 160 28.78 15.22 4.10
N VAL A 161 29.66 14.46 3.43
CA VAL A 161 29.30 13.17 2.80
C VAL A 161 28.80 12.17 3.85
N ILE A 162 29.50 12.05 4.98
CA ILE A 162 29.08 11.17 6.09
C ILE A 162 27.74 11.64 6.66
N ALA A 163 27.57 12.95 6.89
CA ALA A 163 26.32 13.50 7.41
C ALA A 163 25.15 13.23 6.46
N LEU A 164 25.32 13.45 5.16
CA LEU A 164 24.30 13.14 4.15
C LEU A 164 23.94 11.66 4.15
N PHE A 165 24.93 10.76 4.17
CA PHE A 165 24.68 9.32 4.24
C PHE A 165 23.89 8.92 5.49
N VAL A 166 24.24 9.48 6.65
CA VAL A 166 23.54 9.21 7.90
C VAL A 166 22.10 9.73 7.83
N VAL A 167 21.88 10.94 7.32
CA VAL A 167 20.55 11.53 7.14
C VAL A 167 19.69 10.66 6.21
N PHE A 168 20.20 10.25 5.05
CA PHE A 168 19.47 9.37 4.13
C PHE A 168 19.18 8.00 4.75
N LEU A 169 20.11 7.44 5.52
CA LEU A 169 19.89 6.17 6.20
C LEU A 169 18.78 6.28 7.24
N PHE A 170 18.78 7.33 8.06
CA PHE A 170 17.70 7.60 9.02
C PHE A 170 16.37 7.85 8.32
N PHE A 171 16.37 8.57 7.19
CA PHE A 171 15.19 8.80 6.40
C PHE A 171 14.60 7.49 5.84
N CYS A 172 15.43 6.61 5.27
CA CYS A 172 15.00 5.29 4.82
C CYS A 172 14.43 4.44 5.97
N LEU A 173 15.06 4.49 7.15
CA LEU A 173 14.59 3.78 8.34
C LEU A 173 13.22 4.31 8.79
N ALA A 174 13.06 5.64 8.84
CA ALA A 174 11.81 6.28 9.21
C ALA A 174 10.69 5.92 8.22
N LEU A 175 10.93 6.04 6.91
CA LEU A 175 9.95 5.66 5.90
C LEU A 175 9.56 4.18 5.99
N TYR A 176 10.52 3.30 6.24
CA TYR A 176 10.24 1.88 6.39
C TYR A 176 9.42 1.57 7.64
N LEU A 177 9.72 2.22 8.78
CA LEU A 177 8.91 2.10 9.99
C LEU A 177 7.51 2.68 9.79
N ALA A 178 7.37 3.81 9.11
CA ALA A 178 6.07 4.38 8.74
C ALA A 178 5.27 3.43 7.84
N ALA A 179 5.91 2.79 6.86
CA ALA A 179 5.28 1.78 6.01
C ALA A 179 4.85 0.54 6.82
N ILE A 180 5.66 0.07 7.77
CA ILE A 180 5.28 -1.01 8.71
C ILE A 180 4.09 -0.59 9.57
N GLY A 181 4.06 0.64 10.05
CA GLY A 181 2.94 1.19 10.80
C GLY A 181 1.66 1.22 9.98
N ALA A 182 1.71 1.81 8.79
CA ALA A 182 0.60 1.90 7.85
C ALA A 182 0.04 0.53 7.49
N VAL A 183 0.89 -0.38 7.01
CA VAL A 183 0.49 -1.72 6.60
C VAL A 183 0.05 -2.56 7.79
N GLY A 184 0.69 -2.43 8.95
CA GLY A 184 0.32 -3.18 10.15
C GLY A 184 -1.05 -2.75 10.71
N VAL A 185 -1.36 -1.45 10.70
CA VAL A 185 -2.70 -0.94 11.01
C VAL A 185 -3.72 -1.47 10.01
N LEU A 186 -3.39 -1.44 8.72
CA LEU A 186 -4.25 -2.01 7.67
C LEU A 186 -4.53 -3.50 7.91
N SER A 187 -3.50 -4.30 8.18
CA SER A 187 -3.66 -5.74 8.43
C SER A 187 -4.48 -6.02 9.71
N ALA A 188 -4.36 -5.18 10.74
CA ALA A 188 -5.20 -5.27 11.93
C ALA A 188 -6.68 -4.98 11.61
N ILE A 189 -6.95 -3.99 10.75
CA ILE A 189 -8.30 -3.69 10.23
C ILE A 189 -8.82 -4.88 9.42
N GLU A 190 -8.06 -5.36 8.44
CA GLU A 190 -8.45 -6.48 7.56
C GLU A 190 -8.78 -7.74 8.36
N ARG A 191 -8.01 -8.04 9.40
CA ARG A 191 -8.27 -9.21 10.27
C ARG A 191 -9.60 -9.12 11.01
N LEU A 192 -10.05 -7.91 11.34
CA LEU A 192 -11.32 -7.68 12.02
C LEU A 192 -12.51 -7.65 11.05
N PHE A 193 -12.33 -7.04 9.88
CA PHE A 193 -13.42 -6.77 8.96
C PHE A 193 -13.58 -7.85 7.88
N THR A 194 -12.49 -8.39 7.32
CA THR A 194 -12.57 -9.36 6.21
C THR A 194 -13.39 -10.60 6.57
N PRO A 195 -13.20 -11.27 7.73
CA PRO A 195 -14.05 -12.41 8.10
C PRO A 195 -15.53 -12.05 8.20
N ARG A 196 -15.87 -10.84 8.65
CA ARG A 196 -17.26 -10.37 8.72
C ARG A 196 -17.84 -10.18 7.33
N VAL A 197 -17.11 -9.51 6.45
CA VAL A 197 -17.53 -9.29 5.05
C VAL A 197 -17.73 -10.63 4.35
N MET A 198 -16.84 -11.61 4.52
CA MET A 198 -17.01 -12.94 3.91
C MET A 198 -18.26 -13.68 4.42
N LYS A 199 -18.57 -13.59 5.72
CA LYS A 199 -19.81 -14.17 6.28
C LYS A 199 -21.05 -13.49 5.73
N GLU A 200 -21.04 -12.16 5.62
CA GLU A 200 -22.17 -11.43 5.01
C GLU A 200 -22.32 -11.80 3.54
N VAL A 201 -21.23 -11.92 2.78
CA VAL A 201 -21.28 -12.38 1.38
C VAL A 201 -21.94 -13.76 1.27
N ALA A 202 -21.55 -14.72 2.12
CA ALA A 202 -22.15 -16.05 2.14
C ALA A 202 -23.67 -16.03 2.43
N ARG A 203 -24.15 -15.02 3.18
CA ARG A 203 -25.56 -14.84 3.56
C ARG A 203 -26.41 -14.11 2.54
N LEU A 204 -25.81 -13.49 1.52
CA LEU A 204 -26.52 -12.71 0.50
C LEU A 204 -27.51 -13.50 -0.37
N SER A 205 -27.64 -14.82 -0.20
CA SER A 205 -28.47 -15.70 -1.02
C SER A 205 -29.95 -15.65 -0.60
N GLY A 206 -30.77 -15.01 -1.44
CA GLY A 206 -32.23 -15.03 -1.35
C GLY A 206 -32.88 -13.67 -1.66
N ASN A 207 -34.06 -13.70 -2.29
CA ASN A 207 -34.92 -12.56 -2.68
C ASN A 207 -35.50 -11.74 -1.51
N ILE A 208 -34.89 -11.82 -0.32
CA ILE A 208 -35.31 -11.04 0.85
C ILE A 208 -34.84 -9.60 0.63
N LYS A 209 -35.64 -8.61 1.07
CA LYS A 209 -35.35 -7.17 0.95
C LYS A 209 -33.88 -6.88 1.32
N LEU A 210 -33.04 -6.71 0.29
CA LEU A 210 -31.62 -6.44 0.46
C LEU A 210 -31.46 -5.14 1.25
N SER A 211 -30.73 -5.21 2.37
CA SER A 211 -30.34 -4.03 3.11
C SER A 211 -29.42 -3.15 2.24
N LEU A 212 -29.26 -1.87 2.60
CA LEU A 212 -28.31 -0.99 1.89
C LEU A 212 -26.89 -1.54 1.93
N ILE A 213 -26.53 -2.26 3.00
CA ILE A 213 -25.23 -2.91 3.17
C ILE A 213 -25.10 -4.06 2.17
N ASP A 214 -26.11 -4.90 2.03
CA ASP A 214 -26.11 -6.02 1.08
C ASP A 214 -25.94 -5.55 -0.36
N ARG A 215 -26.64 -4.46 -0.71
CA ARG A 215 -26.50 -3.81 -2.02
C ARG A 215 -25.09 -3.27 -2.22
N ALA A 216 -24.52 -2.62 -1.21
CA ALA A 216 -23.16 -2.11 -1.28
C ALA A 216 -22.12 -3.24 -1.44
N ILE A 217 -22.29 -4.37 -0.74
CA ILE A 217 -21.40 -5.53 -0.85
C ILE A 217 -21.52 -6.17 -2.26
N ARG A 218 -22.75 -6.39 -2.75
CA ARG A 218 -22.96 -6.92 -4.11
C ARG A 218 -22.37 -6.00 -5.17
N TRP A 219 -22.57 -4.68 -5.01
CA TRP A 219 -22.03 -3.66 -5.91
C TRP A 219 -20.50 -3.61 -5.88
N LEU A 220 -19.90 -3.69 -4.69
CA LEU A 220 -18.46 -3.63 -4.49
C LEU A 220 -17.75 -4.82 -5.14
N PHE A 221 -18.30 -6.02 -4.97
CA PHE A 221 -17.74 -7.26 -5.53
C PHE A 221 -18.28 -7.60 -6.92
N ASP A 222 -19.17 -6.79 -7.48
CA ASP A 222 -19.81 -7.01 -8.79
C ASP A 222 -20.40 -8.43 -8.93
N ILE A 223 -21.08 -8.91 -7.88
CA ILE A 223 -21.61 -10.28 -7.81
C ILE A 223 -22.90 -10.36 -8.66
N PRO A 224 -22.95 -11.19 -9.72
CA PRO A 224 -24.17 -11.39 -10.50
C PRO A 224 -25.30 -12.02 -9.68
N ASP A 225 -26.54 -11.58 -9.90
CA ASP A 225 -27.72 -12.05 -9.16
C ASP A 225 -28.03 -13.55 -9.36
N VAL A 226 -27.47 -14.18 -10.40
CA VAL A 226 -27.70 -15.59 -10.75
C VAL A 226 -26.82 -16.55 -9.91
N LEU A 227 -25.79 -16.04 -9.23
CA LEU A 227 -24.88 -16.87 -8.43
C LEU A 227 -25.42 -17.13 -7.02
N ASP A 228 -25.36 -18.38 -6.58
CA ASP A 228 -25.67 -18.73 -5.20
C ASP A 228 -24.46 -18.47 -4.28
N THR A 229 -24.52 -17.38 -3.53
CA THR A 229 -23.44 -16.96 -2.64
C THR A 229 -23.20 -17.91 -1.47
N LYS A 230 -24.12 -18.83 -1.17
CA LYS A 230 -23.92 -19.92 -0.16
C LYS A 230 -22.81 -20.88 -0.55
N THR A 231 -22.45 -20.92 -1.84
CA THR A 231 -21.34 -21.73 -2.35
C THR A 231 -19.98 -21.06 -2.20
N LEU A 232 -19.89 -19.96 -1.45
CA LEU A 232 -18.63 -19.27 -1.18
C LEU A 232 -17.62 -20.23 -0.55
N SER A 233 -16.51 -20.39 -1.26
CA SER A 233 -15.37 -21.18 -0.84
C SER A 233 -14.11 -20.33 -0.77
N LEU A 234 -13.24 -20.68 0.18
CA LEU A 234 -11.90 -20.15 0.30
C LEU A 234 -10.91 -21.25 -0.05
N SER A 235 -9.97 -20.91 -0.92
CA SER A 235 -8.89 -21.79 -1.35
C SER A 235 -7.55 -21.06 -1.13
N PRO A 236 -7.09 -20.92 0.13
CA PRO A 236 -5.91 -20.12 0.44
C PRO A 236 -4.70 -20.63 -0.35
N THR A 237 -4.01 -19.73 -1.04
CA THR A 237 -2.76 -20.07 -1.74
C THR A 237 -1.66 -20.36 -0.72
N GLU A 238 -0.77 -21.31 -1.03
CA GLU A 238 0.33 -21.70 -0.16
C GLU A 238 1.13 -20.51 0.40
N SER A 239 1.60 -20.67 1.65
CA SER A 239 2.44 -19.67 2.31
C SER A 239 3.66 -19.35 1.46
N ARG A 240 3.80 -18.07 1.15
CA ARG A 240 4.86 -17.57 0.29
C ARG A 240 6.21 -17.73 0.98
N ARG A 241 7.18 -18.37 0.30
CA ARG A 241 8.56 -18.56 0.80
C ARG A 241 9.55 -17.50 0.34
N GLY A 242 9.20 -16.71 -0.68
CA GLY A 242 10.06 -15.69 -1.28
C GLY A 242 9.24 -14.60 -1.97
N ILE A 243 9.81 -13.40 -2.08
CA ILE A 243 9.19 -12.27 -2.78
C ILE A 243 9.92 -12.07 -4.10
N THR A 244 9.20 -12.17 -5.21
CA THR A 244 9.71 -11.89 -6.55
C THR A 244 9.19 -10.56 -7.06
N LEU A 245 9.88 -9.94 -8.02
CA LEU A 245 9.43 -8.69 -8.63
C LEU A 245 8.05 -8.82 -9.32
N SER A 246 7.73 -10.00 -9.85
CA SER A 246 6.40 -10.29 -10.42
C SER A 246 5.29 -10.18 -9.39
N ASP A 247 5.55 -10.50 -8.12
CA ASP A 247 4.56 -10.37 -7.04
C ASP A 247 4.27 -8.91 -6.70
N LEU A 248 5.28 -8.04 -6.84
CA LEU A 248 5.15 -6.61 -6.57
C LEU A 248 4.46 -5.86 -7.72
N ARG A 249 4.64 -6.34 -8.96
CA ARG A 249 4.21 -5.63 -10.17
C ARG A 249 2.73 -5.25 -10.15
N ALA A 250 1.84 -6.21 -9.87
CA ALA A 250 0.41 -5.95 -9.93
C ALA A 250 -0.05 -4.97 -8.83
N PRO A 251 0.23 -5.19 -7.52
CA PRO A 251 -0.17 -4.24 -6.48
C PRO A 251 0.40 -2.83 -6.67
N VAL A 252 1.67 -2.73 -7.07
CA VAL A 252 2.31 -1.44 -7.31
C VAL A 252 1.69 -0.75 -8.52
N PHE A 253 1.44 -1.47 -9.61
CA PHE A 253 0.77 -0.92 -10.78
C PHE A 253 -0.60 -0.34 -10.44
N TRP A 254 -1.41 -1.03 -9.64
CA TRP A 254 -2.73 -0.52 -9.25
C TRP A 254 -2.65 0.70 -8.34
N GLN A 255 -1.67 0.77 -7.44
CA GLN A 255 -1.42 1.97 -6.62
C GLN A 255 -0.97 3.15 -7.48
N LEU A 256 -0.09 2.91 -8.46
CA LEU A 256 0.34 3.93 -9.42
C LEU A 256 -0.81 4.41 -10.30
N LEU A 257 -1.63 3.49 -10.83
CA LEU A 257 -2.78 3.85 -11.64
C LEU A 257 -3.78 4.68 -10.85
N PHE A 258 -4.06 4.29 -9.61
CA PHE A 258 -4.92 5.05 -8.72
C PHE A 258 -4.36 6.44 -8.43
N GLY A 259 -3.09 6.53 -8.04
CA GLY A 259 -2.44 7.80 -7.77
C GLY A 259 -2.32 8.68 -9.00
N PHE A 260 -2.13 8.11 -10.19
CA PHE A 260 -2.15 8.83 -11.46
C PHE A 260 -3.53 9.47 -11.71
N VAL A 261 -4.61 8.69 -11.56
CA VAL A 261 -5.99 9.21 -11.70
C VAL A 261 -6.29 10.26 -10.63
N MET A 262 -5.84 10.08 -9.38
CA MET A 262 -6.00 11.08 -8.32
C MET A 262 -5.16 12.33 -8.56
N GLY A 263 -3.92 12.19 -9.02
CA GLY A 263 -3.06 13.32 -9.36
C GLY A 263 -3.68 14.17 -10.48
N ILE A 264 -4.25 13.51 -11.50
CA ILE A 264 -5.09 14.16 -12.51
C ILE A 264 -6.26 14.86 -11.83
N TYR A 265 -7.10 14.13 -11.09
CA TYR A 265 -8.31 14.66 -10.46
C TYR A 265 -8.04 15.93 -9.63
N VAL A 266 -7.10 15.87 -8.69
CA VAL A 266 -6.83 16.98 -7.78
C VAL A 266 -6.28 18.18 -8.55
N SER A 267 -5.50 17.96 -9.61
CA SER A 267 -5.01 19.03 -10.48
C SER A 267 -6.10 19.73 -11.30
N PHE A 268 -7.26 19.08 -11.49
CA PHE A 268 -8.40 19.63 -12.23
C PHE A 268 -9.57 20.02 -11.33
N ASN A 269 -9.42 19.93 -10.00
CA ASN A 269 -10.51 20.23 -9.10
C ASN A 269 -10.78 21.75 -9.07
N PRO A 270 -11.95 22.24 -9.52
CA PRO A 270 -12.26 23.67 -9.58
C PRO A 270 -12.36 24.33 -8.20
N PHE A 271 -12.50 23.56 -7.12
CA PHE A 271 -12.45 24.06 -5.75
C PHE A 271 -11.02 24.44 -5.32
N VAL A 272 -9.99 24.03 -6.06
CA VAL A 272 -8.62 24.55 -5.96
C VAL A 272 -8.47 25.62 -7.03
N SER A 273 -9.14 26.74 -6.81
CA SER A 273 -9.32 27.82 -7.79
C SER A 273 -8.03 28.60 -8.08
N ASP A 274 -7.01 28.50 -7.23
CA ASP A 274 -5.69 29.08 -7.50
C ASP A 274 -4.83 28.12 -8.33
N ARG A 275 -4.58 28.52 -9.58
CA ARG A 275 -3.73 27.79 -10.54
C ARG A 275 -2.30 28.32 -10.56
N SER A 276 -1.91 29.13 -9.56
CA SER A 276 -0.55 29.59 -9.41
C SER A 276 0.43 28.42 -9.29
N PRO A 277 1.68 28.56 -9.76
CA PRO A 277 2.73 27.55 -9.57
C PRO A 277 2.88 27.10 -8.11
N ALA A 278 2.74 28.02 -7.15
CA ALA A 278 2.83 27.74 -5.72
C ALA A 278 1.67 26.84 -5.23
N ALA A 279 0.44 27.12 -5.64
CA ALA A 279 -0.72 26.31 -5.28
C ALA A 279 -0.61 24.87 -5.82
N LEU A 280 -0.11 24.71 -7.05
CA LEU A 280 0.14 23.39 -7.63
C LEU A 280 1.21 22.61 -6.85
N LEU A 281 2.33 23.26 -6.50
CA LEU A 281 3.39 22.62 -5.71
C LEU A 281 2.89 22.17 -4.32
N ASN A 282 2.10 23.02 -3.65
CA ASN A 282 1.48 22.70 -2.37
C ASN A 282 0.57 21.47 -2.47
N LEU A 283 -0.29 21.44 -3.48
CA LEU A 283 -1.21 20.33 -3.73
C LEU A 283 -0.49 19.01 -4.03
N PHE A 284 0.56 19.03 -4.85
CA PHE A 284 1.37 17.84 -5.10
C PHE A 284 2.18 17.41 -3.87
N SER A 285 2.64 18.36 -3.05
CA SER A 285 3.28 18.07 -1.76
C SER A 285 2.32 17.33 -0.81
N LEU A 286 1.06 17.76 -0.77
CA LEU A 286 0.02 17.08 0.01
C LEU A 286 -0.23 15.65 -0.51
N LEU A 287 -0.42 15.49 -1.82
CA LEU A 287 -0.59 14.17 -2.44
C LEU A 287 0.60 13.23 -2.19
N THR A 288 1.81 13.80 -2.24
CA THR A 288 3.05 13.09 -1.94
C THR A 288 3.04 12.56 -0.51
N THR A 289 2.65 13.40 0.44
CA THR A 289 2.53 13.03 1.86
C THR A 289 1.42 11.99 2.08
N ALA A 290 0.31 12.11 1.34
CA ALA A 290 -0.81 11.17 1.42
C ALA A 290 -0.56 9.82 0.72
N SER A 291 0.54 9.66 -0.02
CA SER A 291 0.81 8.44 -0.79
C SER A 291 0.91 7.18 0.07
N LEU A 292 1.29 7.32 1.35
CA LEU A 292 1.30 6.21 2.34
C LEU A 292 -0.09 5.69 2.70
N LEU A 293 -1.16 6.41 2.33
CA LEU A 293 -2.55 5.98 2.55
C LEU A 293 -3.09 5.12 1.39
N PHE A 294 -2.50 5.18 0.20
CA PHE A 294 -2.97 4.40 -0.95
C PHE A 294 -2.92 2.88 -0.76
N PRO A 295 -1.96 2.30 -0.01
CA PRO A 295 -1.99 0.89 0.36
C PRO A 295 -3.31 0.44 1.02
N PHE A 296 -3.96 1.31 1.82
CA PHE A 296 -5.24 0.99 2.47
C PHE A 296 -6.39 0.76 1.48
N LEU A 297 -6.28 1.30 0.28
CA LEU A 297 -7.29 1.13 -0.75
C LEU A 297 -7.03 -0.11 -1.61
N ILE A 298 -5.77 -0.38 -1.94
CA ILE A 298 -5.42 -1.39 -2.96
C ILE A 298 -5.04 -2.76 -2.35
N LEU A 299 -4.26 -2.79 -1.26
CA LEU A 299 -3.77 -4.05 -0.69
C LEU A 299 -4.87 -5.02 -0.20
N PRO A 300 -6.02 -4.54 0.36
CA PRO A 300 -7.09 -5.46 0.78
C PRO A 300 -7.62 -6.36 -0.33
N TRP A 301 -7.49 -5.94 -1.58
CA TRP A 301 -7.97 -6.72 -2.72
C TRP A 301 -7.05 -7.89 -3.01
N PHE A 302 -5.75 -7.69 -2.83
CA PHE A 302 -4.75 -8.74 -3.01
C PHE A 302 -4.85 -9.82 -1.93
N LEU A 303 -5.33 -9.46 -0.73
CA LEU A 303 -5.71 -10.44 0.28
C LEU A 303 -6.81 -11.40 -0.22
N LEU A 304 -7.83 -10.88 -0.91
CA LEU A 304 -8.89 -11.74 -1.48
C LEU A 304 -8.36 -12.67 -2.56
N ARG A 305 -7.39 -12.21 -3.36
CA ARG A 305 -6.66 -13.07 -4.31
C ARG A 305 -5.90 -14.17 -3.56
N LYS A 306 -5.19 -13.83 -2.48
CA LYS A 306 -4.43 -14.79 -1.66
C LYS A 306 -5.33 -15.83 -1.00
N LEU A 307 -6.50 -15.42 -0.51
CA LEU A 307 -7.50 -16.30 0.09
C LEU A 307 -8.20 -17.21 -0.93
N GLY A 308 -8.09 -16.93 -2.23
CA GLY A 308 -8.77 -17.70 -3.27
C GLY A 308 -10.29 -17.68 -3.11
N ALA A 309 -10.85 -16.54 -2.69
CA ALA A 309 -12.28 -16.43 -2.40
C ALA A 309 -13.11 -16.51 -3.68
N SER A 310 -13.94 -17.55 -3.80
CA SER A 310 -14.70 -17.85 -5.00
C SER A 310 -16.11 -18.34 -4.70
N ILE A 311 -17.06 -18.01 -5.57
CA ILE A 311 -18.44 -18.49 -5.55
C ILE A 311 -18.60 -19.48 -6.70
N SER A 312 -19.16 -20.65 -6.42
CA SER A 312 -19.34 -21.68 -7.44
C SER A 312 -20.51 -21.28 -8.36
N GLY A 313 -20.22 -21.06 -9.65
CA GLY A 313 -21.24 -20.88 -10.68
C GLY A 313 -21.46 -22.16 -11.48
N GLN A 314 -22.59 -22.25 -12.18
CA GLN A 314 -22.94 -23.42 -13.01
C GLN A 314 -21.93 -23.70 -14.14
N ALA A 315 -21.35 -22.64 -14.72
CA ALA A 315 -20.41 -22.75 -15.85
C ALA A 315 -18.96 -22.42 -15.48
N LYS A 316 -18.74 -21.53 -14.50
CA LYS A 316 -17.40 -21.09 -14.07
C LYS A 316 -17.44 -20.59 -12.63
N GLN A 317 -16.35 -20.80 -11.90
CA GLN A 317 -16.16 -20.20 -10.58
C GLN A 317 -15.96 -18.68 -10.71
N PHE A 318 -16.72 -17.91 -9.93
CA PHE A 318 -16.60 -16.47 -9.85
C PHE A 318 -15.67 -16.10 -8.69
N THR A 319 -14.51 -15.52 -8.97
CA THR A 319 -13.59 -15.07 -7.92
C THR A 319 -13.92 -13.65 -7.49
N LEU A 320 -14.07 -13.41 -6.18
CA LEU A 320 -14.42 -12.09 -5.64
C LEU A 320 -13.40 -11.02 -6.02
N TYR A 321 -12.12 -11.40 -6.11
CA TYR A 321 -11.05 -10.53 -6.59
C TYR A 321 -11.30 -9.99 -8.01
N ASN A 322 -11.81 -10.81 -8.93
CA ASN A 322 -12.05 -10.38 -10.31
C ASN A 322 -13.20 -9.38 -10.41
N GLY A 323 -14.28 -9.60 -9.64
CA GLY A 323 -15.39 -8.65 -9.58
C GLY A 323 -14.97 -7.30 -9.01
N LEU A 324 -14.27 -7.30 -7.87
CA LEU A 324 -13.71 -6.08 -7.27
C LEU A 324 -12.75 -5.35 -8.22
N ARG A 325 -11.84 -6.08 -8.87
CA ARG A 325 -10.91 -5.54 -9.86
C ARG A 325 -11.64 -4.89 -11.04
N SER A 326 -12.67 -5.55 -11.57
CA SER A 326 -13.49 -5.03 -12.67
C SER A 326 -14.16 -3.71 -12.27
N ARG A 327 -14.80 -3.68 -11.10
CA ARG A 327 -15.50 -2.50 -10.59
C ARG A 327 -14.57 -1.31 -10.41
N MET A 328 -13.40 -1.53 -9.83
CA MET A 328 -12.41 -0.48 -9.61
C MET A 328 -11.86 0.02 -10.95
N PHE A 329 -11.59 -0.87 -11.91
CA PHE A 329 -11.17 -0.47 -13.25
C PHE A 329 -12.23 0.38 -13.96
N GLN A 330 -13.49 -0.03 -13.93
CA GLN A 330 -14.59 0.74 -14.52
C GLN A 330 -14.71 2.13 -13.87
N SER A 331 -14.61 2.19 -12.54
CA SER A 331 -14.67 3.45 -11.80
C SER A 331 -13.51 4.36 -12.17
N TYR A 332 -12.28 3.84 -12.22
CA TYR A 332 -11.09 4.62 -12.62
C TYR A 332 -11.14 5.09 -14.07
N PHE A 333 -11.61 4.24 -14.98
CA PHE A 333 -11.72 4.61 -16.39
C PHE A 333 -12.80 5.67 -16.61
N ALA A 334 -13.96 5.54 -15.97
CA ALA A 334 -15.05 6.52 -16.06
C ALA A 334 -14.62 7.87 -15.48
N VAL A 335 -14.06 7.87 -14.27
CA VAL A 335 -13.55 9.06 -13.58
C VAL A 335 -12.43 9.70 -14.41
N GLY A 336 -11.41 8.94 -14.79
CA GLY A 336 -10.27 9.43 -15.57
C GLY A 336 -10.66 10.02 -16.92
N THR A 337 -11.56 9.35 -17.66
CA THR A 337 -12.03 9.82 -18.97
C THR A 337 -12.84 11.11 -18.87
N LEU A 338 -13.75 11.20 -17.89
CA LEU A 338 -14.53 12.41 -17.63
C LEU A 338 -13.60 13.62 -17.39
N PHE A 339 -12.56 13.45 -16.59
CA PHE A 339 -11.62 14.53 -16.27
C PHE A 339 -10.72 14.93 -17.44
N ILE A 340 -10.27 13.97 -18.26
CA ILE A 340 -9.52 14.27 -19.49
C ILE A 340 -10.37 15.10 -20.45
N LEU A 341 -11.65 14.74 -20.62
CA LEU A 341 -12.58 15.47 -21.49
C LEU A 341 -12.84 16.90 -20.98
N VAL A 342 -13.01 17.08 -19.66
CA VAL A 342 -13.12 18.41 -19.04
C VAL A 342 -11.85 19.24 -19.29
N ARG A 343 -10.66 18.65 -19.19
CA ARG A 343 -9.39 19.37 -19.46
C ARG A 343 -9.28 19.84 -20.91
N VAL A 344 -9.55 18.95 -21.87
CA VAL A 344 -9.51 19.30 -23.30
C VAL A 344 -10.48 20.46 -23.59
N SER A 345 -11.57 20.54 -22.85
CA SER A 345 -12.57 21.59 -22.99
C SER A 345 -12.20 22.94 -22.37
N VAL A 346 -11.19 23.01 -21.48
CA VAL A 346 -10.84 24.22 -20.67
C VAL A 346 -9.47 24.81 -21.06
N GLN A 347 -8.95 24.52 -22.25
CA GLN A 347 -7.60 24.92 -22.65
C GLN A 347 -7.35 26.44 -22.64
N GLU A 348 -6.65 26.92 -21.61
CA GLU A 348 -5.72 28.07 -21.63
C GLU A 348 -4.65 27.92 -20.54
N ILE A 349 -3.62 27.06 -20.71
CA ILE A 349 -2.46 27.06 -19.79
C ILE A 349 -1.19 26.64 -20.54
N ALA A 350 -0.45 27.62 -21.07
CA ALA A 350 0.94 27.42 -21.52
C ALA A 350 1.96 27.69 -20.41
N VAL A 351 1.67 28.60 -19.47
CA VAL A 351 2.66 29.12 -18.50
C VAL A 351 2.86 28.22 -17.27
N ALA A 352 1.93 27.34 -16.92
CA ALA A 352 2.06 26.43 -15.76
C ALA A 352 2.30 24.96 -16.15
N PHE A 353 2.50 24.65 -17.44
CA PHE A 353 2.66 23.27 -17.89
C PHE A 353 3.97 22.63 -17.40
N GLU A 354 5.08 23.36 -17.44
CA GLU A 354 6.38 22.84 -16.98
C GLU A 354 6.37 22.52 -15.49
N VAL A 355 5.93 23.46 -14.65
CA VAL A 355 5.81 23.27 -13.19
C VAL A 355 4.88 22.10 -12.88
N TYR A 356 3.76 21.98 -13.60
CA TYR A 356 2.86 20.85 -13.48
C TYR A 356 3.55 19.53 -13.80
N VAL A 357 4.26 19.43 -14.93
CA VAL A 357 4.94 18.20 -15.34
C VAL A 357 5.99 17.78 -14.31
N VAL A 358 6.78 18.72 -13.80
CA VAL A 358 7.80 18.46 -12.78
C VAL A 358 7.17 18.04 -11.45
N ALA A 359 6.13 18.72 -10.99
CA ALA A 359 5.44 18.41 -9.73
C ALA A 359 4.72 17.06 -9.81
N PHE A 360 4.04 16.78 -10.92
CA PHE A 360 3.38 15.50 -11.17
C PHE A 360 4.39 14.35 -11.27
N ALA A 361 5.51 14.55 -11.99
CA ALA A 361 6.57 13.55 -12.08
C ALA A 361 7.20 13.25 -10.71
N THR A 362 7.45 14.28 -9.90
CA THR A 362 7.94 14.14 -8.52
C THR A 362 6.97 13.33 -7.67
N PHE A 363 5.68 13.69 -7.71
CA PHE A 363 4.63 12.95 -7.03
C PHE A 363 4.59 11.48 -7.46
N MET A 364 4.63 11.19 -8.77
CA MET A 364 4.61 9.81 -9.28
C MET A 364 5.85 9.02 -8.84
N LEU A 365 7.01 9.65 -8.74
CA LEU A 365 8.24 9.03 -8.26
C LEU A 365 8.13 8.68 -6.77
N VAL A 366 7.65 9.61 -5.94
CA VAL A 366 7.48 9.33 -4.51
C VAL A 366 6.41 8.27 -4.29
N LEU A 367 5.32 8.32 -5.06
CA LEU A 367 4.29 7.30 -5.05
C LEU A 367 4.83 5.93 -5.44
N LEU A 368 5.68 5.84 -6.46
CA LEU A 368 6.33 4.59 -6.83
C LEU A 368 7.16 4.03 -5.66
N GLY A 369 7.94 4.87 -5.00
CA GLY A 369 8.73 4.49 -3.84
C GLY A 369 7.86 4.01 -2.67
N SER A 370 6.81 4.74 -2.31
CA SER A 370 5.92 4.40 -1.21
C SER A 370 5.07 3.15 -1.52
N ALA A 371 4.60 2.98 -2.75
CA ALA A 371 3.88 1.80 -3.20
C ALA A 371 4.77 0.55 -3.19
N LEU A 372 6.02 0.64 -3.68
CA LEU A 372 6.99 -0.46 -3.62
C LEU A 372 7.27 -0.85 -2.18
N LEU A 373 7.56 0.13 -1.33
CA LEU A 373 7.90 -0.09 0.08
C LEU A 373 6.75 -0.72 0.85
N SER A 374 5.53 -0.18 0.72
CA SER A 374 4.35 -0.67 1.42
C SER A 374 3.93 -2.06 0.94
N THR A 375 3.99 -2.31 -0.37
CA THR A 375 3.72 -3.64 -0.93
C THR A 375 4.77 -4.64 -0.47
N PHE A 376 6.05 -4.28 -0.48
CA PHE A 376 7.12 -5.13 0.04
C PHE A 376 6.90 -5.47 1.51
N VAL A 377 6.61 -4.48 2.36
CA VAL A 377 6.32 -4.68 3.78
C VAL A 377 5.13 -5.62 3.99
N TYR A 378 4.05 -5.42 3.23
CA TYR A 378 2.86 -6.27 3.27
C TYR A 378 3.17 -7.73 2.95
N LEU A 379 3.82 -7.99 1.81
CA LEU A 379 4.20 -9.34 1.41
C LEU A 379 5.22 -9.97 2.36
N ASN A 380 6.13 -9.16 2.91
CA ASN A 380 7.22 -9.65 3.74
C ASN A 380 6.78 -10.07 5.14
N TYR A 381 5.88 -9.33 5.77
CA TYR A 381 5.51 -9.54 7.18
C TYR A 381 4.08 -10.00 7.42
N PHE A 382 3.12 -9.60 6.56
CA PHE A 382 1.71 -9.65 6.92
C PHE A 382 0.88 -10.61 6.08
N GLU A 383 1.05 -10.66 4.75
CA GLU A 383 0.18 -11.41 3.82
C GLU A 383 -0.09 -12.86 4.28
N ASN A 384 0.97 -13.64 4.55
CA ASN A 384 0.84 -15.05 4.93
C ASN A 384 0.08 -15.21 6.27
N ALA A 385 0.50 -14.47 7.28
CA ALA A 385 -0.09 -14.52 8.62
C ALA A 385 -1.56 -14.09 8.60
N LEU A 386 -1.88 -13.06 7.81
CA LEU A 386 -3.23 -12.54 7.69
C LEU A 386 -4.16 -13.52 6.97
N ALA A 387 -3.72 -14.10 5.86
CA ALA A 387 -4.50 -15.10 5.13
C ALA A 387 -4.79 -16.34 5.99
N GLU A 388 -3.79 -16.82 6.73
CA GLU A 388 -3.93 -17.96 7.65
C GLU A 388 -4.91 -17.65 8.78
N ASP A 389 -4.77 -16.49 9.43
CA ASP A 389 -5.63 -16.09 10.55
C ASP A 389 -7.09 -15.92 10.10
N ILE A 390 -7.34 -15.36 8.91
CA ILE A 390 -8.68 -15.21 8.33
C ILE A 390 -9.28 -16.56 7.93
N ALA A 391 -8.49 -17.46 7.34
CA ALA A 391 -8.96 -18.80 6.97
C ALA A 391 -9.41 -19.57 8.22
N LYS A 392 -8.59 -19.58 9.28
CA LYS A 392 -8.94 -20.21 10.57
C LYS A 392 -10.18 -19.60 11.21
N ASP A 393 -10.35 -18.29 11.13
CA ASP A 393 -11.53 -17.59 11.67
C ASP A 393 -12.85 -17.95 10.95
N LEU A 394 -12.73 -18.49 9.73
CA LEU A 394 -13.85 -18.89 8.88
C LEU A 394 -14.08 -20.41 8.87
N GLU A 395 -13.13 -21.21 9.40
CA GLU A 395 -13.33 -22.64 9.64
C GLU A 395 -14.54 -22.88 10.57
N GLY A 396 -15.42 -23.80 10.17
CA GLY A 396 -16.64 -24.12 10.92
C GLY A 396 -17.78 -23.09 10.76
N THR A 397 -17.67 -22.14 9.83
CA THR A 397 -18.73 -21.17 9.50
C THR A 397 -19.46 -21.55 8.21
N GLU A 398 -20.39 -20.71 7.76
CA GLU A 398 -21.12 -20.89 6.50
C GLU A 398 -20.20 -20.84 5.25
N VAL A 399 -18.97 -20.33 5.41
CA VAL A 399 -17.96 -20.27 4.34
C VAL A 399 -17.17 -21.58 4.29
N ARG A 400 -17.12 -22.21 3.11
CA ARG A 400 -16.37 -23.48 2.94
C ARG A 400 -14.88 -23.20 2.78
N VAL A 401 -14.08 -23.51 3.78
CA VAL A 401 -12.61 -23.45 3.67
C VAL A 401 -12.12 -24.78 3.09
N ILE A 402 -11.61 -24.75 1.86
CA ILE A 402 -11.03 -25.93 1.21
C ILE A 402 -9.54 -25.97 1.58
N ALA A 403 -9.20 -26.81 2.55
CA ALA A 403 -7.80 -27.17 2.77
C ALA A 403 -7.32 -27.92 1.52
N ARG A 404 -6.31 -27.39 0.83
CA ARG A 404 -5.62 -28.20 -0.18
C ARG A 404 -4.85 -29.29 0.54
N GLU A 405 -5.10 -30.54 0.19
CA GLU A 405 -4.16 -31.63 0.50
C GLU A 405 -2.80 -31.23 -0.06
N PRO A 406 -1.70 -31.38 0.71
CA PRO A 406 -0.37 -31.13 0.17
C PRO A 406 -0.20 -32.06 -1.03
N ILE A 407 0.04 -31.46 -2.20
CA ILE A 407 0.46 -32.21 -3.38
C ILE A 407 1.79 -32.84 -2.97
N GLY A 408 1.75 -34.17 -2.79
CA GLY A 408 2.83 -34.99 -2.23
C GLY A 408 4.03 -35.09 -3.14
#